data_AF-W1IT20-F1
#
_entry.id   AF-W1IT20-F1
#
_cell.length_a   1.000
_cell.length_b   1.000
_cell.length_c   1.000
_cell.angle_alpha   90.00
_cell.angle_beta   90.00
_cell.angle_gamma   90.00
#
_symmetry.space_group_name_H-M   'P 1'
#
loop_
_entity.id
_entity.type
_entity.pdbx_description
1 polymer ?
#
loop_
_entity_poly.entity_id
_entity_poly.type
_entity_poly.pdbx_seq_one_letter_code
_entity_poly.pdbx_strand_id
1 'polypeptide(L)'
;MTKALDEIAFLQRQVEQLSDAAEQANTLAADLHEQVAMFEERLKPLNKAMLASAPSGMALTSDSHVQLAAGDNLMVNVGGHANIGVMENMTLQVGHSLGVFAQQSGIQLKANGGKVDVQAQNNALSLLAKGKISLTAVDGDVLFAAKKRFKINAGGSYLILQDGKIEYGTSHDYVRKTVHSVKTKSAPQNLPMPYLPGDGRYDLSLDFRDDDNEPIAQALYKITFDNGAVLSGQLDEQGYALHKNVPLESAVVEYILPDPQPDPPWKRYDVLLSEVDAAFSNAQGVSEK
;
A
#
# COMPACT_ATOMS: atom_id res chain seq x y z
N MET A 1 42.95 -54.62 -12.36
CA MET A 1 42.45 -54.36 -10.99
C MET A 1 43.05 -53.09 -10.41
N THR A 2 44.38 -52.95 -10.34
CA THR A 2 45.07 -51.72 -9.88
C THR A 2 44.55 -50.45 -10.55
N LYS A 3 44.50 -50.41 -11.89
CA LYS A 3 43.98 -49.24 -12.62
C LYS A 3 42.58 -48.76 -12.20
N ALA A 4 41.65 -49.69 -11.94
CA ALA A 4 40.29 -49.33 -11.55
C ALA A 4 40.22 -48.75 -10.13
N LEU A 5 41.02 -49.31 -9.21
CA LEU A 5 41.15 -48.79 -7.85
C LEU A 5 41.87 -47.43 -7.83
N ASP A 6 42.88 -47.24 -8.68
CA ASP A 6 43.58 -45.97 -8.84
C ASP A 6 42.65 -44.86 -9.37
N GLU A 7 41.77 -45.20 -10.32
CA GLU A 7 40.77 -44.28 -10.87
C GLU A 7 39.72 -43.87 -9.82
N ILE A 8 39.23 -44.80 -9.00
CA ILE A 8 38.32 -44.48 -7.90
C ILE A 8 39.00 -43.56 -6.88
N ALA A 9 40.24 -43.86 -6.50
CA ALA A 9 41.00 -43.03 -5.56
C ALA A 9 41.25 -41.62 -6.09
N PHE A 10 41.45 -41.48 -7.40
CA PHE A 10 41.59 -40.18 -8.06
C PHE A 10 40.29 -39.36 -8.04
N LEU A 11 39.15 -39.99 -8.33
CA LEU A 11 37.84 -39.33 -8.27
C LEU A 11 37.46 -38.94 -6.84
N GLN A 12 37.76 -39.78 -5.84
CA GLN A 12 37.52 -39.46 -4.43
C GLN A 12 38.23 -38.16 -4.01
N ARG A 13 39.51 -37.99 -4.35
CA ARG A 13 40.23 -36.74 -4.02
C ARG A 13 39.61 -35.49 -4.67
N GLN A 14 39.06 -35.61 -5.88
CA GLN A 14 38.38 -34.49 -6.52
C GLN A 14 37.06 -34.15 -5.80
N VAL A 15 36.30 -35.16 -5.39
CA VAL A 15 35.06 -34.98 -4.65
C VAL A 15 35.34 -34.41 -3.26
N GLU A 16 36.43 -34.82 -2.60
CA GLU A 16 36.90 -34.22 -1.34
C GLU A 16 37.14 -32.72 -1.49
N GLN A 17 37.93 -32.30 -2.50
CA GLN A 17 38.19 -30.88 -2.77
C GLN A 17 36.91 -30.08 -3.06
N LEU A 18 35.94 -30.68 -3.74
CA LEU A 18 34.64 -30.04 -4.01
C LEU A 18 33.78 -29.94 -2.76
N SER A 19 33.81 -30.96 -1.90
CA SER A 19 33.09 -30.97 -0.63
C SER A 19 33.66 -29.93 0.33
N ASP A 20 34.98 -29.82 0.44
CA ASP A 20 35.63 -28.78 1.25
C ASP A 20 35.22 -27.38 0.77
N ALA A 21 35.15 -27.18 -0.55
CA ALA A 21 34.68 -25.92 -1.12
C ALA A 21 33.19 -25.67 -0.84
N ALA A 22 32.36 -26.72 -0.83
CA ALA A 22 30.94 -26.67 -0.52
C ALA A 22 30.69 -26.34 0.97
N GLU A 23 31.51 -26.89 1.88
CA GLU A 23 31.50 -26.57 3.31
C GLU A 23 31.88 -25.10 3.56
N GLN A 24 32.95 -24.61 2.92
CA GLN A 24 33.36 -23.20 3.00
C GLN A 24 32.26 -22.24 2.49
N ALA A 25 31.43 -22.70 1.56
CA ALA A 25 30.28 -21.96 1.05
C ALA A 25 29.01 -22.10 1.91
N ASN A 26 29.09 -22.74 3.09
CA ASN A 26 27.96 -23.04 3.98
C ASN A 26 26.82 -23.82 3.29
N THR A 27 27.17 -24.73 2.38
CA THR A 27 26.21 -25.63 1.72
C THR A 27 26.29 -27.04 2.31
N LEU A 28 25.35 -27.91 1.96
CA LEU A 28 25.43 -29.33 2.32
C LEU A 28 26.67 -29.98 1.71
N ALA A 29 27.55 -30.47 2.57
CA ALA A 29 28.70 -31.27 2.19
C ALA A 29 28.26 -32.68 1.79
N ALA A 30 28.99 -33.31 0.88
CA ALA A 30 28.79 -34.72 0.59
C ALA A 30 29.23 -35.56 1.81
N ASP A 31 28.53 -36.67 2.10
CA ASP A 31 28.99 -37.61 3.13
C ASP A 31 30.17 -38.43 2.59
N LEU A 32 31.36 -37.83 2.70
CA LEU A 32 32.62 -38.42 2.29
C LEU A 32 33.03 -39.58 3.22
N HIS A 33 32.56 -39.59 4.46
CA HIS A 33 32.99 -40.57 5.45
C HIS A 33 32.49 -41.97 5.09
N GLU A 34 31.22 -42.08 4.71
CA GLU A 34 30.64 -43.35 4.25
C GLU A 34 31.24 -43.83 2.91
N GLN A 35 31.62 -42.89 2.04
CA GLN A 35 32.26 -43.21 0.75
C GLN A 35 33.64 -43.85 0.93
N VAL A 36 34.45 -43.29 1.82
CA VAL A 36 35.79 -43.80 2.14
C VAL A 36 35.68 -45.15 2.85
N ALA A 37 34.74 -45.31 3.79
CA ALA A 37 34.51 -46.56 4.49
C ALA A 37 34.09 -47.70 3.53
N MET A 38 33.16 -47.44 2.61
CA MET A 38 32.75 -48.42 1.59
C MET A 38 33.94 -48.85 0.71
N PHE A 39 34.80 -47.91 0.34
CA PHE A 39 35.95 -48.17 -0.52
C PHE A 39 37.03 -49.00 0.19
N GLU A 40 37.44 -48.60 1.39
CA GLU A 40 38.49 -49.25 2.17
C GLU A 40 38.08 -50.65 2.65
N GLU A 41 36.87 -50.81 3.17
CA GLU A 41 36.46 -52.04 3.86
C GLU A 41 35.85 -53.10 2.93
N ARG A 42 35.25 -52.69 1.80
CA ARG A 42 34.52 -53.62 0.92
C ARG A 42 35.08 -53.71 -0.49
N LEU A 43 35.40 -52.58 -1.14
CA LEU A 43 35.90 -52.59 -2.51
C LEU A 43 37.37 -53.03 -2.61
N LYS A 44 38.27 -52.51 -1.77
CA LYS A 44 39.68 -52.91 -1.78
C LYS A 44 39.89 -54.42 -1.52
N PRO A 45 39.23 -55.05 -0.52
CA PRO A 45 39.33 -56.49 -0.31
C PRO A 45 38.39 -57.32 -1.20
N LEU A 46 37.46 -56.68 -1.94
CA LEU A 46 36.37 -57.35 -2.69
C LEU A 46 35.52 -58.33 -1.87
N ASN A 47 35.46 -58.15 -0.56
CA ASN A 47 34.63 -58.97 0.31
C ASN A 47 33.16 -58.53 0.16
N LYS A 48 32.39 -59.27 -0.63
CA LYS A 48 30.95 -59.05 -0.89
C LYS A 48 30.62 -57.81 -1.75
N ALA A 49 31.50 -57.46 -2.69
CA ALA A 49 31.29 -56.35 -3.63
C ALA A 49 31.42 -56.79 -5.08
N MET A 50 30.67 -56.17 -5.98
CA MET A 50 30.86 -56.29 -7.44
C MET A 50 31.53 -55.01 -7.93
N LEU A 51 32.64 -55.14 -8.66
CA LEU A 51 33.32 -54.03 -9.33
C LEU A 51 33.26 -54.25 -10.85
N ALA A 52 32.56 -53.35 -11.54
CA ALA A 52 32.59 -53.27 -12.99
C ALA A 52 33.49 -52.07 -13.39
N SER A 53 34.48 -52.32 -14.25
CA SER A 53 35.39 -51.27 -14.74
C SER A 53 35.73 -51.52 -16.20
N ALA A 54 35.65 -50.45 -17.00
CA ALA A 54 35.93 -50.48 -18.42
C ALA A 54 36.67 -49.20 -18.84
N PRO A 55 38.00 -49.25 -19.06
CA PRO A 55 38.83 -48.07 -19.37
C PRO A 55 38.45 -47.31 -20.64
N SER A 56 37.71 -47.94 -21.55
CA SER A 56 37.26 -47.34 -22.81
C SER A 56 35.76 -47.03 -22.82
N GLY A 57 35.09 -47.09 -21.65
CA GLY A 57 33.69 -46.74 -21.47
C GLY A 57 32.77 -47.92 -21.11
N MET A 58 31.61 -47.59 -20.55
CA MET A 58 30.56 -48.52 -20.14
C MET A 58 29.21 -47.93 -20.50
N ALA A 59 28.29 -48.76 -20.99
CA ALA A 59 26.92 -48.37 -21.30
C ALA A 59 25.93 -49.30 -20.59
N LEU A 60 24.89 -48.72 -19.98
CA LEU A 60 23.76 -49.43 -19.39
C LEU A 60 22.49 -48.98 -20.11
N THR A 61 21.84 -49.89 -20.83
CA THR A 61 20.67 -49.59 -21.68
C THR A 61 19.55 -50.60 -21.43
N SER A 62 18.30 -50.15 -21.54
CA SER A 62 17.09 -50.99 -21.42
C SER A 62 16.00 -50.41 -22.32
N ASP A 63 15.26 -51.26 -23.02
CA ASP A 63 14.09 -50.85 -23.81
C ASP A 63 12.88 -50.52 -22.93
N SER A 64 12.96 -50.87 -21.64
CA SER A 64 11.91 -50.62 -20.65
C SER A 64 12.45 -49.72 -19.53
N HIS A 65 12.90 -50.28 -18.41
CA HIS A 65 13.29 -49.52 -17.23
C HIS A 65 14.72 -49.84 -16.78
N VAL A 66 15.37 -48.83 -16.19
CA VAL A 66 16.60 -48.96 -15.40
C VAL A 66 16.31 -48.40 -14.01
N GLN A 67 16.52 -49.21 -12.98
CA GLN A 67 16.36 -48.79 -11.58
C GLN A 67 17.69 -48.92 -10.84
N LEU A 68 18.10 -47.85 -10.18
CA LEU A 68 19.25 -47.81 -9.27
C LEU A 68 18.72 -47.58 -7.86
N ALA A 69 19.03 -48.48 -6.93
CA ALA A 69 18.61 -48.39 -5.54
C ALA A 69 19.73 -48.85 -4.62
N ALA A 70 19.92 -48.14 -3.52
CA ALA A 70 20.86 -48.48 -2.45
C ALA A 70 20.12 -48.41 -1.12
N GLY A 71 20.47 -49.30 -0.17
CA GLY A 71 19.88 -49.28 1.18
C GLY A 71 20.37 -48.09 2.02
N ASP A 72 21.60 -47.66 1.77
CA ASP A 72 22.23 -46.50 2.38
C ASP A 72 22.41 -45.42 1.30
N ASN A 73 23.63 -45.26 0.75
CA ASN A 73 23.99 -44.19 -0.17
C ASN A 73 24.12 -44.63 -1.63
N LEU A 74 23.60 -43.80 -2.54
CA LEU A 74 23.88 -43.85 -3.98
C LEU A 74 24.78 -42.65 -4.35
N MET A 75 25.97 -42.93 -4.87
CA MET A 75 26.96 -41.90 -5.22
C MET A 75 27.30 -41.96 -6.71
N VAL A 76 27.36 -40.80 -7.36
CA VAL A 76 27.72 -40.66 -8.77
C VAL A 76 28.81 -39.61 -8.89
N ASN A 77 30.03 -40.05 -9.20
CA ASN A 77 31.20 -39.18 -9.30
C ASN A 77 31.71 -39.15 -10.74
N VAL A 78 31.91 -37.96 -11.29
CA VAL A 78 32.28 -37.76 -12.69
C VAL A 78 33.43 -36.76 -12.74
N GLY A 79 34.58 -37.15 -13.31
CA GLY A 79 35.75 -36.27 -13.45
C GLY A 79 35.61 -35.22 -14.56
N GLY A 80 34.67 -35.43 -15.49
CA GLY A 80 34.35 -34.51 -16.59
C GLY A 80 32.97 -33.87 -16.42
N HIS A 81 32.07 -34.14 -17.36
CA HIS A 81 30.70 -33.60 -17.36
C HIS A 81 29.67 -34.69 -17.08
N ALA A 82 28.70 -34.40 -16.21
CA ALA A 82 27.49 -35.21 -16.06
C ALA A 82 26.35 -34.56 -16.85
N ASN A 83 25.81 -35.28 -17.85
CA ASN A 83 24.65 -34.84 -18.62
C ASN A 83 23.47 -35.76 -18.34
N ILE A 84 22.36 -35.19 -17.86
CA ILE A 84 21.12 -35.94 -17.61
C ILE A 84 20.03 -35.34 -18.50
N GLY A 85 19.58 -36.13 -19.48
CA GLY A 85 18.53 -35.74 -20.42
C GLY A 85 17.27 -36.57 -20.20
N VAL A 86 16.12 -35.91 -20.13
CA VAL A 86 14.80 -36.55 -20.00
C VAL A 86 13.87 -35.91 -21.02
N MET A 87 13.18 -36.72 -21.83
CA MET A 87 12.29 -36.23 -22.89
C MET A 87 10.97 -35.68 -22.33
N GLU A 88 10.48 -36.30 -21.26
CA GLU A 88 9.25 -35.92 -20.60
C GLU A 88 9.54 -35.22 -19.27
N ASN A 89 9.35 -35.91 -18.15
CA ASN A 89 9.35 -35.30 -16.82
C ASN A 89 10.54 -35.77 -15.99
N MET A 90 11.30 -34.83 -15.44
CA MET A 90 12.28 -35.08 -14.39
C MET A 90 11.69 -34.67 -13.04
N THR A 91 11.74 -35.58 -12.06
CA THR A 91 11.33 -35.29 -10.68
C THR A 91 12.49 -35.63 -9.74
N LEU A 92 12.78 -34.71 -8.81
CA LEU A 92 13.79 -34.88 -7.76
C LEU A 92 13.09 -34.72 -6.41
N GLN A 93 13.09 -35.79 -5.61
CA GLN A 93 12.47 -35.80 -4.28
C GLN A 93 13.53 -36.13 -3.24
N VAL A 94 13.59 -35.35 -2.17
CA VAL A 94 14.57 -35.51 -1.10
C VAL A 94 13.88 -35.42 0.25
N GLY A 95 14.14 -36.38 1.14
CA GLY A 95 13.46 -36.45 2.45
C GLY A 95 13.90 -35.40 3.47
N HIS A 96 15.12 -34.89 3.35
CA HIS A 96 15.70 -33.94 4.32
C HIS A 96 16.12 -32.63 3.66
N SER A 97 17.11 -32.67 2.77
CA SER A 97 17.71 -31.44 2.24
C SER A 97 18.37 -31.64 0.88
N LEU A 98 18.14 -30.72 -0.06
CA LEU A 98 18.79 -30.67 -1.37
C LEU A 98 19.84 -29.55 -1.36
N GLY A 99 21.11 -29.91 -1.59
CA GLY A 99 22.20 -28.97 -1.81
C GLY A 99 22.57 -28.89 -3.29
N VAL A 100 22.77 -27.68 -3.82
CA VAL A 100 23.30 -27.45 -5.17
C VAL A 100 24.40 -26.40 -5.07
N PHE A 101 25.60 -26.78 -5.48
CA PHE A 101 26.79 -25.94 -5.40
C PHE A 101 27.56 -25.96 -6.71
N ALA A 102 28.05 -24.79 -7.13
CA ALA A 102 28.90 -24.62 -8.29
C ALA A 102 30.07 -23.72 -7.92
N GLN A 103 31.30 -24.22 -8.06
CA GLN A 103 32.51 -23.52 -7.58
C GLN A 103 32.95 -22.36 -8.50
N GLN A 104 32.85 -22.54 -9.82
CA GLN A 104 33.42 -21.59 -10.81
C GLN A 104 32.37 -20.96 -11.72
N SER A 105 31.63 -21.77 -12.49
CA SER A 105 30.79 -21.28 -13.60
C SER A 105 29.35 -20.90 -13.22
N GLY A 106 29.02 -20.96 -11.92
CA GLY A 106 27.70 -20.61 -11.40
C GLY A 106 26.58 -21.61 -11.74
N ILE A 107 25.34 -21.23 -11.42
CA ILE A 107 24.13 -22.03 -11.59
C ILE A 107 23.18 -21.28 -12.55
N GLN A 108 22.60 -21.99 -13.51
CA GLN A 108 21.56 -21.45 -14.41
C GLN A 108 20.30 -22.32 -14.34
N LEU A 109 19.16 -21.70 -14.09
CA LEU A 109 17.84 -22.34 -14.09
C LEU A 109 16.97 -21.59 -15.11
N LYS A 110 16.54 -22.28 -16.17
CA LYS A 110 15.81 -21.69 -17.29
C LYS A 110 14.68 -22.62 -17.73
N ALA A 111 13.52 -22.04 -18.02
CA ALA A 111 12.40 -22.72 -18.68
C ALA A 111 12.14 -22.02 -20.02
N ASN A 112 12.09 -22.79 -21.12
CA ASN A 112 11.76 -22.24 -22.44
C ASN A 112 10.29 -21.82 -22.53
N GLY A 113 9.43 -22.57 -21.84
CA GLY A 113 8.01 -22.27 -21.68
C GLY A 113 7.51 -22.82 -20.34
N GLY A 114 6.36 -22.33 -19.89
CA GLY A 114 5.80 -22.68 -18.59
C GLY A 114 6.35 -21.86 -17.42
N LYS A 115 5.77 -22.09 -16.24
CA LYS A 115 6.06 -21.34 -15.02
C LYS A 115 7.28 -21.92 -14.30
N VAL A 116 8.23 -21.07 -13.92
CA VAL A 116 9.22 -21.39 -12.88
C VAL A 116 8.63 -21.00 -11.53
N ASP A 117 8.55 -21.95 -10.61
CA ASP A 117 7.97 -21.76 -9.29
C ASP A 117 8.98 -22.15 -8.20
N VAL A 118 9.29 -21.21 -7.32
CA VAL A 118 10.26 -21.40 -6.22
C VAL A 118 9.60 -20.99 -4.93
N GLN A 119 9.46 -21.94 -3.99
CA GLN A 119 8.73 -21.72 -2.75
C GLN A 119 9.45 -22.34 -1.55
N ALA A 120 9.43 -21.61 -0.43
CA ALA A 120 9.70 -22.15 0.90
C ALA A 120 8.39 -22.14 1.69
N GLN A 121 7.66 -23.25 1.69
CA GLN A 121 6.26 -23.29 2.17
C GLN A 121 6.14 -23.11 3.69
N ASN A 122 7.11 -23.64 4.44
CA ASN A 122 7.10 -23.64 5.91
C ASN A 122 8.28 -22.89 6.54
N ASN A 123 9.08 -22.19 5.72
CA ASN A 123 10.26 -21.49 6.20
C ASN A 123 10.61 -20.29 5.29
N ALA A 124 11.72 -19.62 5.58
CA ALA A 124 12.17 -18.46 4.82
C ALA A 124 12.79 -18.83 3.47
N LEU A 125 12.55 -17.97 2.48
CA LEU A 125 13.31 -17.92 1.23
C LEU A 125 14.33 -16.77 1.34
N SER A 126 15.61 -17.07 1.14
CA SER A 126 16.69 -16.08 1.15
C SER A 126 17.39 -16.05 -0.20
N LEU A 127 17.58 -14.84 -0.74
CA LEU A 127 18.31 -14.58 -1.98
C LEU A 127 19.42 -13.58 -1.65
N LEU A 128 20.67 -13.99 -1.82
CA LEU A 128 21.84 -13.17 -1.50
C LEU A 128 22.84 -13.22 -2.65
N ALA A 129 23.35 -12.05 -3.02
CA ALA A 129 24.43 -11.91 -3.98
C ALA A 129 25.41 -10.85 -3.48
N LYS A 130 26.72 -11.13 -3.60
CA LYS A 130 27.77 -10.15 -3.30
C LYS A 130 27.71 -8.94 -4.24
N GLY A 131 27.31 -9.17 -5.49
CA GLY A 131 27.16 -8.14 -6.52
C GLY A 131 25.74 -7.56 -6.54
N LYS A 132 25.01 -7.89 -7.60
CA LYS A 132 23.67 -7.36 -7.89
C LYS A 132 22.63 -8.47 -7.89
N ILE A 133 21.45 -8.16 -7.38
CA ILE A 133 20.22 -8.93 -7.64
C ILE A 133 19.37 -8.11 -8.63
N SER A 134 18.87 -8.74 -9.69
CA SER A 134 18.02 -8.10 -10.71
C SER A 134 16.73 -8.91 -10.89
N LEU A 135 15.58 -8.29 -10.64
CA LEU A 135 14.26 -8.86 -10.89
C LEU A 135 13.59 -8.00 -11.97
N THR A 136 13.26 -8.62 -13.10
CA THR A 136 12.70 -7.92 -14.27
C THR A 136 11.60 -8.78 -14.88
N ALA A 137 10.46 -8.17 -15.15
CA ALA A 137 9.44 -8.71 -16.04
C ALA A 137 9.50 -7.91 -17.36
N VAL A 138 9.56 -8.60 -18.50
CA VAL A 138 9.70 -7.96 -19.82
C VAL A 138 8.36 -7.42 -20.30
N ASP A 139 7.33 -8.26 -20.29
CA ASP A 139 6.00 -7.93 -20.81
C ASP A 139 4.92 -7.86 -19.71
N GLY A 140 5.29 -8.08 -18.45
CA GLY A 140 4.35 -8.22 -17.33
C GLY A 140 4.77 -7.47 -16.07
N ASP A 141 4.13 -7.81 -14.95
CA ASP A 141 4.32 -7.11 -13.68
C ASP A 141 5.33 -7.81 -12.77
N VAL A 142 6.00 -7.00 -11.93
CA VAL A 142 6.76 -7.49 -10.78
C VAL A 142 5.93 -7.23 -9.52
N LEU A 143 5.42 -8.31 -8.91
CA LEU A 143 4.55 -8.23 -7.74
C LEU A 143 5.30 -8.61 -6.46
N PHE A 144 5.24 -7.72 -5.46
CA PHE A 144 5.70 -8.01 -4.12
C PHE A 144 4.52 -7.92 -3.16
N ALA A 145 4.26 -9.00 -2.43
CA ALA A 145 3.20 -9.07 -1.43
C ALA A 145 3.78 -9.56 -0.11
N ALA A 146 3.44 -8.89 0.98
CA ALA A 146 3.82 -9.28 2.33
C ALA A 146 2.66 -9.03 3.29
N LYS A 147 2.34 -10.02 4.14
CA LYS A 147 1.25 -9.89 5.11
C LYS A 147 1.59 -8.95 6.27
N LYS A 148 2.85 -8.94 6.72
CA LYS A 148 3.28 -8.19 7.92
C LYS A 148 3.98 -6.88 7.58
N ARG A 149 5.06 -6.96 6.80
CA ARG A 149 5.92 -5.81 6.51
C ARG A 149 6.66 -6.01 5.20
N PHE A 150 6.76 -4.95 4.41
CA PHE A 150 7.67 -4.86 3.28
C PHE A 150 8.69 -3.75 3.57
N LYS A 151 10.00 -4.06 3.53
CA LYS A 151 11.07 -3.12 3.90
C LYS A 151 12.18 -3.15 2.86
N ILE A 152 12.57 -1.97 2.39
CA ILE A 152 13.72 -1.74 1.51
C ILE A 152 14.71 -0.85 2.26
N ASN A 153 15.99 -1.22 2.27
CA ASN A 153 17.07 -0.38 2.81
C ASN A 153 18.15 -0.21 1.75
N ALA A 154 18.64 1.02 1.58
CA ALA A 154 19.72 1.32 0.66
C ALA A 154 20.45 2.60 1.09
N GLY A 155 21.78 2.54 1.23
CA GLY A 155 22.62 3.74 1.42
C GLY A 155 22.27 4.61 2.63
N GLY A 156 21.72 4.03 3.71
CA GLY A 156 21.24 4.78 4.88
C GLY A 156 19.78 5.25 4.80
N SER A 157 19.14 5.08 3.64
CA SER A 157 17.71 5.37 3.43
C SER A 157 16.88 4.09 3.48
N TYR A 158 15.58 4.24 3.75
CA TYR A 158 14.66 3.11 3.78
C TYR A 158 13.23 3.47 3.36
N LEU A 159 12.48 2.44 2.99
CA LEU A 159 11.03 2.46 2.76
C LEU A 159 10.39 1.26 3.47
N ILE A 160 9.35 1.49 4.24
CA ILE A 160 8.58 0.49 4.99
C ILE A 160 7.10 0.63 4.64
N LEU A 161 6.47 -0.48 4.26
CA LEU A 161 5.02 -0.64 4.17
C LEU A 161 4.58 -1.58 5.28
N GLN A 162 3.80 -1.07 6.23
CA GLN A 162 3.39 -1.83 7.42
C GLN A 162 2.15 -1.20 8.06
N ASP A 163 1.21 -2.02 8.55
CA ASP A 163 0.04 -1.60 9.34
C ASP A 163 -0.78 -0.46 8.69
N GLY A 164 -0.93 -0.51 7.37
CA GLY A 164 -1.64 0.51 6.58
C GLY A 164 -0.88 1.84 6.41
N LYS A 165 0.39 1.89 6.85
CA LYS A 165 1.25 3.08 6.80
C LYS A 165 2.36 2.91 5.77
N ILE A 166 2.78 4.03 5.22
CA ILE A 166 3.96 4.16 4.37
C ILE A 166 4.96 5.03 5.14
N GLU A 167 6.11 4.48 5.48
CA GLU A 167 7.19 5.19 6.15
C GLU A 167 8.43 5.19 5.26
N TYR A 168 9.03 6.36 5.04
CA TYR A 168 10.29 6.50 4.33
C TYR A 168 11.20 7.44 5.12
N GLY A 169 12.46 7.06 5.26
CA GLY A 169 13.47 7.83 5.97
C GLY A 169 14.75 7.94 5.14
N THR A 170 15.39 9.10 5.20
CA THR A 170 16.67 9.40 4.54
C THR A 170 17.48 10.31 5.47
N SER A 171 18.81 10.18 5.46
CA SER A 171 19.70 11.06 6.23
C SER A 171 20.09 12.33 5.48
N HIS A 172 19.78 12.41 4.18
CA HIS A 172 20.08 13.53 3.29
C HIS A 172 18.78 14.01 2.63
N ASP A 173 18.86 14.50 1.40
CA ASP A 173 17.72 15.09 0.70
C ASP A 173 16.66 14.06 0.31
N TYR A 174 15.40 14.47 0.43
CA TYR A 174 14.25 13.80 -0.19
C TYR A 174 13.77 14.64 -1.37
N VAL A 175 14.04 14.18 -2.59
CA VAL A 175 13.65 14.87 -3.82
C VAL A 175 12.46 14.16 -4.47
N ARG A 176 11.30 14.82 -4.51
CA ARG A 176 10.11 14.35 -5.22
C ARG A 176 9.92 15.17 -6.50
N LYS A 177 10.14 14.56 -7.67
CA LYS A 177 9.88 15.17 -8.98
C LYS A 177 8.55 14.67 -9.52
N THR A 178 7.53 15.54 -9.58
CA THR A 178 6.21 15.19 -10.11
C THR A 178 5.53 16.42 -10.73
N VAL A 179 4.71 16.22 -11.76
CA VAL A 179 3.93 17.29 -12.40
C VAL A 179 2.70 17.65 -11.56
N HIS A 180 2.08 16.65 -10.90
CA HIS A 180 0.90 16.85 -10.07
C HIS A 180 0.98 16.01 -8.80
N SER A 181 0.66 16.63 -7.66
CA SER A 181 0.44 15.93 -6.40
C SER A 181 -0.88 16.37 -5.79
N VAL A 182 -1.78 15.42 -5.55
CA VAL A 182 -3.02 15.66 -4.83
C VAL A 182 -2.82 15.20 -3.39
N LYS A 183 -2.97 16.11 -2.43
CA LYS A 183 -3.19 15.74 -1.03
C LYS A 183 -4.69 15.67 -0.82
N THR A 184 -5.20 14.50 -0.53
CA THR A 184 -6.58 14.37 -0.05
C THR A 184 -6.64 14.81 1.41
N LYS A 185 -7.79 15.36 1.82
CA LYS A 185 -8.01 15.71 3.22
C LYS A 185 -8.08 14.39 4.02
N SER A 186 -7.46 14.34 5.19
CA SER A 186 -7.84 13.33 6.18
C SER A 186 -9.37 13.42 6.39
N ALA A 187 -10.04 12.30 6.63
CA ALA A 187 -11.44 12.35 7.09
C ALA A 187 -11.52 13.40 8.21
N PRO A 188 -12.45 14.39 8.15
CA PRO A 188 -12.47 15.49 9.10
C PRO A 188 -12.65 14.90 10.49
N GLN A 189 -11.55 14.82 11.25
CA GLN A 189 -11.63 14.56 12.67
C GLN A 189 -12.09 15.87 13.28
N ASN A 190 -13.36 15.90 13.69
CA ASN A 190 -13.96 17.02 14.38
C ASN A 190 -13.24 17.15 15.73
N LEU A 191 -12.14 17.89 15.76
CA LEU A 191 -11.45 18.25 16.98
C LEU A 191 -12.30 19.35 17.61
N PRO A 192 -12.94 19.14 18.78
CA PRO A 192 -13.55 20.24 19.50
C PRO A 192 -12.44 21.23 19.81
N MET A 193 -12.42 22.36 19.09
CA MET A 193 -11.43 23.40 19.33
C MET A 193 -11.75 23.98 20.72
N PRO A 194 -10.82 23.95 21.69
CA PRO A 194 -11.01 24.69 22.91
C PRO A 194 -11.07 26.18 22.56
N TYR A 195 -12.12 26.87 23.02
CA TYR A 195 -12.25 28.31 22.89
C TYR A 195 -11.04 28.98 23.55
N LEU A 196 -10.22 29.66 22.76
CA LEU A 196 -9.18 30.55 23.28
C LEU A 196 -9.81 31.94 23.48
N PRO A 197 -9.80 32.51 24.70
CA PRO A 197 -10.31 33.85 24.93
C PRO A 197 -9.39 34.89 24.25
N GLY A 198 -9.94 35.66 23.31
CA GLY A 198 -9.23 36.74 22.60
C GLY A 198 -10.19 37.64 21.81
N ASP A 199 -9.92 38.94 21.85
CA ASP A 199 -10.80 40.06 21.48
C ASP A 199 -11.49 39.96 20.10
N GLY A 200 -12.78 40.33 20.08
CA GLY A 200 -13.75 40.09 19.01
C GLY A 200 -13.38 40.59 17.61
N ARG A 201 -13.69 39.77 16.60
CA ARG A 201 -13.49 40.05 15.15
C ARG A 201 -14.76 39.88 14.33
N TYR A 202 -15.94 40.12 14.91
CA TYR A 202 -17.21 39.91 14.23
C TYR A 202 -17.94 41.24 14.01
N ASP A 203 -18.59 41.37 12.87
CA ASP A 203 -19.43 42.53 12.54
C ASP A 203 -20.90 42.09 12.59
N LEU A 204 -21.77 42.90 13.22
CA LEU A 204 -23.21 42.69 13.34
C LEU A 204 -23.97 43.78 12.59
N SER A 205 -24.77 43.38 11.61
CA SER A 205 -25.66 44.27 10.85
C SER A 205 -27.11 44.09 11.28
N LEU A 206 -27.82 45.21 11.46
CA LEU A 206 -29.26 45.28 11.66
C LEU A 206 -29.90 45.83 10.39
N ASP A 207 -31.02 45.23 9.97
CA ASP A 207 -31.88 45.67 8.86
C ASP A 207 -33.33 45.58 9.37
N PHE A 208 -34.00 46.73 9.54
CA PHE A 208 -35.33 46.80 10.13
C PHE A 208 -36.35 47.38 9.13
N ARG A 209 -37.34 46.56 8.80
CA ARG A 209 -38.35 46.82 7.78
C ARG A 209 -39.73 46.46 8.31
N ASP A 210 -40.76 47.12 7.79
CA ASP A 210 -42.15 46.80 8.08
C ASP A 210 -42.68 45.61 7.25
N ASP A 211 -43.97 45.28 7.43
CA ASP A 211 -44.64 44.17 6.74
C ASP A 211 -44.75 44.40 5.20
N ASP A 212 -44.69 45.66 4.76
CA ASP A 212 -44.67 46.07 3.35
C ASP A 212 -43.24 46.18 2.78
N ASN A 213 -42.23 45.79 3.58
CA ASN A 213 -40.80 45.78 3.28
C ASN A 213 -40.19 47.19 3.10
N GLU A 214 -40.86 48.23 3.61
CA GLU A 214 -40.36 49.60 3.70
C GLU A 214 -39.43 49.75 4.92
N PRO A 215 -38.31 50.48 4.78
CA PRO A 215 -37.34 50.63 5.85
C PRO A 215 -37.87 51.52 6.98
N ILE A 216 -37.75 51.03 8.22
CA ILE A 216 -38.14 51.81 9.41
C ILE A 216 -36.93 52.65 9.83
N ALA A 217 -36.86 53.86 9.28
CA ALA A 217 -35.79 54.81 9.56
C ALA A 217 -35.81 55.32 11.00
N GLN A 218 -34.63 55.69 11.52
CA GLN A 218 -34.46 56.41 12.79
C GLN A 218 -34.97 55.71 14.06
N ALA A 219 -35.36 54.44 14.00
CA ALA A 219 -35.73 53.68 15.20
C ALA A 219 -34.52 53.51 16.12
N LEU A 220 -34.73 53.73 17.41
CA LEU A 220 -33.72 53.44 18.43
C LEU A 220 -33.71 51.93 18.66
N TYR A 221 -32.53 51.35 18.85
CA TYR A 221 -32.39 49.94 19.16
C TYR A 221 -31.41 49.70 20.30
N LYS A 222 -31.59 48.55 20.96
CA LYS A 222 -30.72 48.03 22.00
C LYS A 222 -30.41 46.56 21.71
N ILE A 223 -29.13 46.25 21.57
CA ILE A 223 -28.60 44.89 21.40
C ILE A 223 -28.07 44.44 22.75
N THR A 224 -28.57 43.33 23.28
CA THR A 224 -28.06 42.71 24.50
C THR A 224 -27.44 41.36 24.14
N PHE A 225 -26.14 41.21 24.38
CA PHE A 225 -25.41 39.96 24.19
C PHE A 225 -25.51 39.08 25.45
N ASP A 226 -25.40 37.76 25.30
CA ASP A 226 -25.48 36.80 26.42
C ASP A 226 -24.43 37.05 27.53
N ASN A 227 -23.27 37.61 27.18
CA ASN A 227 -22.25 38.08 28.14
C ASN A 227 -22.62 39.35 28.92
N GLY A 228 -23.81 39.91 28.68
CA GLY A 228 -24.32 41.12 29.34
C GLY A 228 -23.82 42.42 28.72
N ALA A 229 -23.02 42.39 27.66
CA ALA A 229 -22.69 43.60 26.90
C ALA A 229 -23.95 44.16 26.24
N VAL A 230 -24.11 45.48 26.29
CA VAL A 230 -25.23 46.18 25.68
C VAL A 230 -24.69 47.21 24.70
N LEU A 231 -25.17 47.16 23.46
CA LEU A 231 -24.97 48.21 22.46
C LEU A 231 -26.30 48.90 22.19
N SER A 232 -26.27 50.21 22.06
CA SER A 232 -27.45 51.00 21.70
C SER A 232 -27.11 51.97 20.59
N GLY A 233 -28.05 52.22 19.70
CA GLY A 233 -27.87 53.15 18.60
C GLY A 233 -29.20 53.51 17.95
N GLN A 234 -29.09 54.28 16.87
CA GLN A 234 -30.21 54.67 16.03
C GLN A 234 -29.96 54.13 14.62
N LEU A 235 -30.99 53.60 13.97
CA LEU A 235 -30.92 53.19 12.57
C LEU A 235 -30.78 54.41 11.66
N ASP A 236 -30.13 54.23 10.51
CA ASP A 236 -30.03 55.26 9.48
C ASP A 236 -31.37 55.48 8.72
N GLU A 237 -31.35 56.36 7.71
CA GLU A 237 -32.50 56.66 6.86
C GLU A 237 -32.99 55.45 6.04
N GLN A 238 -32.18 54.39 5.96
CA GLN A 238 -32.48 53.17 5.23
C GLN A 238 -32.83 51.99 6.16
N GLY A 239 -32.97 52.23 7.48
CA GLY A 239 -33.30 51.19 8.45
C GLY A 239 -32.12 50.29 8.81
N TYR A 240 -30.88 50.71 8.52
CA TYR A 240 -29.67 49.92 8.74
C TYR A 240 -28.83 50.41 9.93
N ALA A 241 -28.12 49.48 10.56
CA ALA A 241 -26.99 49.79 11.44
C ALA A 241 -25.91 48.70 11.38
N LEU A 242 -24.64 49.10 11.48
CA LEU A 242 -23.49 48.18 11.45
C LEU A 242 -22.60 48.40 12.68
N HIS A 243 -22.44 47.37 13.50
CA HIS A 243 -21.49 47.33 14.61
C HIS A 243 -20.30 46.45 14.25
N LYS A 244 -19.08 46.98 14.42
CA LYS A 244 -17.85 46.23 14.16
C LYS A 244 -17.21 45.78 15.47
N ASN A 245 -16.53 44.63 15.43
CA ASN A 245 -15.86 44.03 16.59
C ASN A 245 -16.81 43.66 17.75
N VAL A 246 -17.97 43.10 17.44
CA VAL A 246 -18.90 42.56 18.44
C VAL A 246 -18.50 41.16 18.91
N PRO A 247 -18.94 40.72 20.10
CA PRO A 247 -18.80 39.34 20.56
C PRO A 247 -19.51 38.32 19.64
N LEU A 248 -18.96 37.11 19.48
CA LEU A 248 -19.63 36.00 18.78
C LEU A 248 -20.55 35.24 19.73
N GLU A 249 -21.68 35.86 20.07
CA GLU A 249 -22.68 35.29 20.95
C GLU A 249 -24.08 35.54 20.39
N SER A 250 -25.07 34.81 20.91
CA SER A 250 -26.45 35.15 20.66
C SER A 250 -26.74 36.53 21.24
N ALA A 251 -27.47 37.34 20.48
CA ALA A 251 -27.84 38.69 20.87
C ALA A 251 -29.34 38.87 20.66
N VAL A 252 -29.98 39.55 21.61
CA VAL A 252 -31.37 39.97 21.51
C VAL A 252 -31.39 41.44 21.10
N VAL A 253 -32.12 41.75 20.03
CA VAL A 253 -32.30 43.11 19.53
C VAL A 253 -33.70 43.58 19.88
N GLU A 254 -33.78 44.67 20.66
CA GLU A 254 -35.02 45.35 20.99
C GLU A 254 -35.07 46.69 20.24
N TYR A 255 -36.11 46.89 19.44
CA TYR A 255 -36.38 48.17 18.77
C TYR A 255 -37.37 48.97 19.61
N ILE A 256 -37.03 50.22 19.89
CA ILE A 256 -37.88 51.20 20.56
C ILE A 256 -38.48 52.07 19.46
N LEU A 257 -39.71 51.73 19.07
CA LEU A 257 -40.47 52.48 18.10
C LEU A 257 -40.96 53.81 18.73
N PRO A 258 -40.94 54.93 17.98
CA PRO A 258 -41.62 56.15 18.40
C PRO A 258 -43.14 55.91 18.50
N ASP A 259 -43.84 56.73 19.30
CA ASP A 259 -45.29 56.62 19.47
C ASP A 259 -46.00 56.53 18.11
N PRO A 260 -46.93 55.58 17.92
CA PRO A 260 -47.61 55.41 16.65
C PRO A 260 -48.32 56.70 16.27
N GLN A 261 -48.15 57.13 15.01
CA GLN A 261 -48.91 58.27 14.51
C GLN A 261 -50.42 57.94 14.60
N PRO A 262 -51.26 58.92 14.99
CA PRO A 262 -52.70 58.68 15.14
C PRO A 262 -53.28 58.16 13.83
N ASP A 263 -54.06 57.08 13.93
CA ASP A 263 -54.65 56.44 12.76
C ASP A 263 -55.35 57.48 11.88
N PRO A 264 -55.07 57.51 10.56
CA PRO A 264 -55.81 58.37 9.66
C PRO A 264 -57.30 58.00 9.75
N PRO A 265 -58.22 58.99 9.77
CA PRO A 265 -59.63 58.73 9.91
C PRO A 265 -60.09 57.80 8.80
N TRP A 266 -60.77 56.72 9.18
CA TRP A 266 -61.34 55.75 8.25
C TRP A 266 -62.11 56.49 7.15
N LYS A 267 -61.83 56.13 5.89
CA LYS A 267 -62.56 56.69 4.75
C LYS A 267 -64.07 56.54 5.00
N ARG A 268 -64.82 57.64 4.87
CA ARG A 268 -66.28 57.64 5.07
C ARG A 268 -66.92 56.60 4.15
N TYR A 269 -67.90 55.88 4.69
CA TYR A 269 -68.65 54.78 4.05
C TYR A 269 -69.13 55.14 2.62
N ASP A 270 -69.47 56.40 2.38
CA ASP A 270 -69.95 56.91 1.09
C ASP A 270 -68.92 56.77 -0.06
N VAL A 271 -67.62 56.81 0.24
CA VAL A 271 -66.54 56.67 -0.76
C VAL A 271 -66.38 55.22 -1.20
N LEU A 272 -66.58 54.26 -0.28
CA LEU A 272 -66.49 52.83 -0.57
C LEU A 272 -67.65 52.35 -1.47
N LEU A 273 -68.86 52.91 -1.34
CA LEU A 273 -69.96 52.62 -2.27
C LEU A 273 -69.66 53.09 -3.69
N SER A 274 -69.03 54.25 -3.85
CA SER A 274 -68.70 54.76 -5.20
C SER A 274 -67.66 53.91 -5.93
N GLU A 275 -66.71 53.32 -5.20
CA GLU A 275 -65.70 52.40 -5.77
C GLU A 275 -66.30 51.02 -6.09
N VAL A 276 -67.28 50.55 -5.30
CA VAL A 276 -68.02 49.31 -5.57
C VAL A 276 -68.97 49.48 -6.76
N ASP A 277 -69.72 50.57 -6.85
CA ASP A 277 -70.62 50.84 -7.98
C ASP A 277 -69.86 51.03 -9.30
N ALA A 278 -68.67 51.65 -9.27
CA ALA A 278 -67.80 51.76 -10.43
C ALA A 278 -67.23 50.39 -10.89
N ALA A 279 -66.98 49.47 -9.96
CA ALA A 279 -66.54 48.11 -10.28
C ALA A 279 -67.66 47.24 -10.88
N PHE A 280 -68.92 47.42 -10.46
CA PHE A 280 -70.07 46.69 -11.02
C PHE A 280 -70.53 47.21 -12.39
N SER A 281 -70.39 48.49 -12.69
CA SER A 281 -70.75 49.04 -14.01
C SER A 281 -69.79 48.60 -15.14
N ASN A 282 -68.54 48.25 -14.82
CA ASN A 282 -67.56 47.76 -15.80
C ASN A 282 -67.70 46.25 -16.11
N ALA A 283 -68.53 45.51 -15.38
CA ALA A 283 -68.71 44.06 -15.55
C ALA A 283 -69.92 43.67 -16.43
N GLN A 284 -70.84 44.59 -16.76
CA GLN A 284 -72.03 44.30 -17.59
C GLN A 284 -71.93 44.73 -19.07
N GLY A 285 -70.75 45.16 -19.54
CA GLY A 285 -70.53 45.61 -20.93
C GLY A 285 -69.96 44.56 -21.90
N VAL A 286 -69.72 43.31 -21.47
CA VAL A 286 -69.08 42.27 -22.30
C VAL A 286 -70.04 41.10 -22.56
N SER A 287 -71.01 41.28 -23.48
CA SER A 287 -71.67 40.19 -24.22
C SER A 287 -72.48 40.77 -25.40
N GLU A 288 -72.41 40.11 -26.57
CA GLU A 288 -73.06 40.37 -27.87
C GLU A 288 -72.42 41.39 -28.84
N LYS A 289 -71.36 40.96 -29.56
CA LYS A 289 -71.45 40.57 -30.98
C LYS A 289 -70.16 39.94 -31.48
#